data_AF-A0A194PSC3-F1
#
_entry.id   AF-A0A194PSC3-F1
#
_cell.length_a   1.000
_cell.length_b   1.000
_cell.length_c   1.000
_cell.angle_alpha   90.00
_cell.angle_beta   90.00
_cell.angle_gamma   90.00
#
_symmetry.space_group_name_H-M   'P 1'
#
loop_
_entity.id
_entity.type
_entity.pdbx_description
1 polymer ?
#
loop_
_entity_poly.entity_id
_entity_poly.type
_entity_poly.pdbx_seq_one_letter_code
_entity_poly.pdbx_strand_id
1 'polypeptide(L)'
;MKIEDIKQMIDLNYFGTAYPTRYVLKGMKERNEGIIVFVSSEAALLGIYGYSAYSAAKWAVRGLAESVLMELVGTDVRLMLAFPPDTDTPGFKQEELTKPKETKLISGSGGLQSPQSVGKKMLLDAMNGKTYSVFGMSGQLLATLYCSSIDSFGQVFMQILTSGFLRAITVPIIISFHKIVRDGLKDRMKSNKKTLLIVVCAVAAANAGGLLSPVGVYGGHYGAINAWNPYSSYPAQPAISSQHSNIYRSPLNLGQVSTFSKAVDTPFSSVRKSDVRISNPGVAIAPAYQGIAAPLVTHYGVAAPLAAPVAKVAGGLLGVAYSAAPAVSHMSYTNGLGLAYSW
;
A
#
# COMPACT_ATOMS: atom_id res chain seq x y z
N MET A 1 -1.26 -3.88 9.79
CA MET A 1 -0.62 -4.75 8.79
C MET A 1 0.82 -4.31 8.68
N LYS A 2 1.78 -5.23 8.76
CA LYS A 2 3.21 -4.88 8.64
C LYS A 2 3.54 -4.66 7.16
N ILE A 3 4.61 -3.92 6.88
CA ILE A 3 5.03 -3.64 5.49
C ILE A 3 5.43 -4.95 4.80
N GLU A 4 6.05 -5.86 5.56
CA GLU A 4 6.47 -7.18 5.12
C GLU A 4 5.26 -8.01 4.66
N ASP A 5 4.14 -7.96 5.39
CA ASP A 5 2.90 -8.66 5.02
C ASP A 5 2.35 -8.15 3.68
N ILE A 6 2.43 -6.83 3.43
CA ILE A 6 1.97 -6.22 2.17
C ILE A 6 2.83 -6.73 1.01
N LYS A 7 4.16 -6.72 1.17
CA LYS A 7 5.09 -7.22 0.15
C LYS A 7 4.85 -8.70 -0.12
N GLN A 8 4.75 -9.50 0.93
CA GLN A 8 4.48 -10.94 0.82
C GLN A 8 3.18 -11.22 0.06
N MET A 9 2.12 -10.43 0.27
CA MET A 9 0.86 -10.59 -0.46
C MET A 9 1.02 -10.35 -1.97
N ILE A 10 1.78 -9.32 -2.36
CA ILE A 10 2.09 -9.04 -3.77
C ILE A 10 3.00 -10.11 -4.34
N ASP A 11 4.06 -10.49 -3.63
CA ASP A 11 5.02 -11.51 -4.06
C ASP A 11 4.32 -12.85 -4.32
N LEU A 12 3.47 -13.27 -3.39
CA LEU A 12 2.75 -14.53 -3.51
C LEU A 12 1.69 -14.50 -4.61
N ASN A 13 0.82 -13.49 -4.63
CA ASN A 13 -0.34 -13.51 -5.53
C ASN A 13 -0.02 -12.98 -6.92
N TYR A 14 0.70 -11.85 -7.02
CA TYR A 14 0.99 -11.22 -8.31
C TYR A 14 2.22 -11.85 -8.95
N PHE A 15 3.39 -11.79 -8.32
CA PHE A 15 4.62 -12.34 -8.91
C PHE A 15 4.56 -13.87 -9.03
N GLY A 16 3.95 -14.55 -8.05
CA GLY A 16 3.65 -15.98 -8.12
C GLY A 16 2.76 -16.38 -9.30
N THR A 17 1.95 -15.46 -9.85
CA THR A 17 1.18 -15.69 -11.09
C THR A 17 1.96 -15.26 -12.33
N ALA A 18 2.60 -14.09 -12.28
CA ALA A 18 3.28 -13.49 -13.42
C ALA A 18 4.52 -14.28 -13.87
N TYR A 19 5.33 -14.77 -12.94
CA TYR A 19 6.57 -15.47 -13.29
C TYR A 19 6.30 -16.81 -13.98
N PRO A 20 5.50 -17.74 -13.43
CA PRO A 20 5.18 -18.99 -14.14
C PRO A 20 4.56 -18.73 -15.52
N THR A 21 3.68 -17.73 -15.62
CA THR A 21 3.06 -17.34 -16.89
C THR A 21 4.12 -16.94 -17.90
N ARG A 22 5.04 -16.04 -17.54
CA ARG A 22 6.14 -15.63 -18.42
C ARG A 22 6.96 -16.82 -18.92
N TYR A 23 7.24 -17.80 -18.05
CA TYR A 23 8.03 -18.97 -18.41
C TYR A 23 7.28 -19.94 -19.34
N VAL A 24 6.00 -20.21 -19.10
CA VAL A 24 5.23 -21.18 -19.91
C VAL A 24 4.69 -20.57 -21.21
N LEU A 25 4.46 -19.26 -21.22
CA LEU A 25 3.74 -18.60 -22.31
C LEU A 25 4.51 -18.63 -23.62
N LYS A 26 5.84 -18.47 -23.58
CA LYS A 26 6.68 -18.55 -24.79
C LYS A 26 6.48 -19.90 -25.50
N GLY A 27 6.63 -21.00 -24.75
CA GLY A 27 6.45 -22.35 -25.32
C GLY A 27 5.01 -22.62 -25.74
N MET A 28 4.00 -22.06 -25.05
CA MET A 28 2.58 -22.17 -25.45
C MET A 28 2.32 -21.49 -26.79
N LYS A 29 2.89 -20.29 -26.99
CA LYS A 29 2.80 -19.56 -28.25
C LYS A 29 3.52 -20.28 -29.39
N GLU A 30 4.71 -20.84 -29.13
CA GLU A 30 5.49 -21.58 -30.15
C GLU A 30 4.75 -22.82 -30.68
N ARG A 31 4.07 -23.57 -29.82
CA ARG A 31 3.23 -24.71 -30.23
C ARG A 31 1.81 -24.33 -30.63
N ASN A 32 1.46 -23.05 -30.48
CA ASN A 32 0.12 -22.50 -30.70
C ASN A 32 -0.98 -23.32 -30.00
N GLU A 33 -0.76 -23.70 -28.74
CA GLU A 33 -1.73 -24.48 -27.97
C GLU A 33 -1.47 -24.32 -26.46
N GLY A 34 -2.53 -24.04 -25.71
CA GLY A 34 -2.49 -24.08 -24.25
C GLY A 34 -3.68 -23.40 -23.59
N ILE A 35 -3.91 -23.71 -22.31
CA ILE A 35 -4.88 -23.01 -21.47
C ILE A 35 -4.18 -22.62 -20.17
N ILE A 36 -4.20 -21.32 -19.84
CA ILE A 36 -3.72 -20.78 -18.58
C ILE A 36 -4.93 -20.40 -17.73
N VAL A 37 -4.96 -20.80 -16.47
CA VAL A 37 -6.03 -20.44 -15.53
C VAL A 37 -5.46 -19.61 -14.39
N PHE A 38 -5.87 -18.35 -14.30
CA PHE A 38 -5.55 -17.47 -13.17
C PHE A 38 -6.63 -17.57 -12.11
N VAL A 39 -6.19 -17.76 -10.86
CA VAL A 39 -7.08 -17.84 -9.71
C VAL A 39 -7.02 -16.52 -8.93
N SER A 40 -7.98 -15.64 -9.23
CA SER A 40 -8.15 -14.40 -8.50
C SER A 40 -9.11 -14.59 -7.33
N SER A 41 -10.08 -13.69 -7.14
CA SER A 41 -11.10 -13.76 -6.09
C SER A 41 -12.21 -12.76 -6.37
N GLU A 42 -13.42 -12.93 -5.83
CA GLU A 42 -14.42 -11.84 -5.81
C GLU A 42 -13.91 -10.56 -5.14
N ALA A 43 -12.91 -10.67 -4.23
CA ALA A 43 -12.19 -9.52 -3.67
C ALA A 43 -11.38 -8.71 -4.72
N ALA A 44 -11.28 -9.21 -5.96
CA ALA A 44 -10.74 -8.52 -7.13
C ALA A 44 -11.76 -7.63 -7.85
N LEU A 45 -13.03 -7.69 -7.44
CA LEU A 45 -14.13 -6.90 -8.00
C LEU A 45 -14.61 -5.85 -7.01
N LEU A 46 -14.55 -6.14 -5.71
CA LEU A 46 -14.98 -5.24 -4.63
C LEU A 46 -13.96 -5.23 -3.50
N GLY A 47 -13.62 -4.04 -2.99
CA GLY A 47 -12.77 -3.89 -1.82
C GLY A 47 -13.50 -4.30 -0.53
N ILE A 48 -12.88 -5.16 0.26
CA ILE A 48 -13.42 -5.65 1.53
C ILE A 48 -12.56 -5.14 2.69
N TYR A 49 -13.22 -4.70 3.77
CA TYR A 49 -12.54 -4.26 4.98
C TYR A 49 -11.61 -5.35 5.52
N GLY A 50 -10.36 -4.99 5.85
CA GLY A 50 -9.35 -5.94 6.32
C GLY A 50 -8.54 -6.64 5.23
N TYR A 51 -8.94 -6.54 3.95
CA TYR A 51 -8.25 -7.19 2.82
C TYR A 51 -7.49 -6.22 1.92
N SER A 52 -7.06 -5.05 2.41
CA SER A 52 -6.44 -4.02 1.56
C SER A 52 -5.28 -4.56 0.68
N ALA A 53 -4.29 -5.24 1.26
CA ALA A 53 -3.19 -5.83 0.50
C ALA A 53 -3.61 -7.02 -0.37
N TYR A 54 -4.51 -7.87 0.14
CA TYR A 54 -5.00 -9.04 -0.59
C TYR A 54 -5.82 -8.65 -1.82
N SER A 55 -6.83 -7.78 -1.65
CA SER A 55 -7.62 -7.19 -2.74
C SER A 55 -6.71 -6.51 -3.74
N ALA A 56 -5.77 -5.66 -3.32
CA ALA A 56 -4.84 -5.01 -4.25
C ALA A 56 -4.05 -6.03 -5.10
N ALA A 57 -3.52 -7.09 -4.49
CA ALA A 57 -2.80 -8.12 -5.21
C ALA A 57 -3.71 -8.90 -6.19
N LYS A 58 -4.95 -9.21 -5.80
CA LYS A 58 -5.92 -9.90 -6.67
C LYS A 58 -6.44 -9.02 -7.83
N TRP A 59 -6.55 -7.71 -7.61
CA TRP A 59 -6.77 -6.72 -8.68
C TRP A 59 -5.59 -6.68 -9.65
N ALA A 60 -4.35 -6.73 -9.16
CA ALA A 60 -3.16 -6.78 -10.01
C ALA A 60 -3.14 -8.04 -10.90
N VAL A 61 -3.57 -9.19 -10.38
CA VAL A 61 -3.75 -10.42 -11.18
C VAL A 61 -4.80 -10.25 -12.27
N ARG A 62 -5.90 -9.53 -12.00
CA ARG A 62 -6.89 -9.19 -13.04
C ARG A 62 -6.28 -8.31 -14.14
N GLY A 63 -5.57 -7.25 -13.77
CA GLY A 63 -4.90 -6.38 -14.75
C GLY A 63 -3.86 -7.13 -15.59
N LEU A 64 -3.12 -8.05 -14.98
CA LEU A 64 -2.22 -8.95 -15.69
C LEU A 64 -2.98 -9.85 -16.68
N ALA A 65 -4.08 -10.48 -16.26
CA ALA A 65 -4.89 -11.33 -17.13
C ALA A 65 -5.41 -10.58 -18.35
N GLU A 66 -6.04 -9.42 -18.13
CA GLU A 66 -6.60 -8.58 -19.19
C GLU A 66 -5.52 -8.11 -20.18
N SER A 67 -4.32 -7.81 -19.68
CA SER A 67 -3.18 -7.44 -20.55
C SER A 67 -2.67 -8.62 -21.37
N VAL A 68 -2.47 -9.78 -20.72
CA VAL A 68 -1.98 -11.00 -21.40
C VAL A 68 -2.98 -11.47 -22.45
N LEU A 69 -4.29 -11.40 -22.18
CA LEU A 69 -5.31 -11.74 -23.17
C LEU A 69 -5.14 -10.99 -24.49
N MET A 70 -4.80 -9.69 -24.44
CA MET A 70 -4.52 -8.90 -25.64
C MET A 70 -3.24 -9.36 -26.36
N GLU A 71 -2.24 -9.83 -25.62
CA GLU A 71 -1.03 -10.42 -26.19
C GLU A 71 -1.23 -11.82 -26.81
N LEU A 72 -2.37 -12.47 -26.53
CA LEU A 72 -2.72 -13.79 -27.08
C LEU A 72 -3.56 -13.68 -28.36
N VAL A 73 -3.98 -12.48 -28.76
CA VAL A 73 -4.70 -12.25 -30.02
C VAL A 73 -3.89 -12.80 -31.19
N GLY A 74 -4.53 -13.63 -32.02
CA GLY A 74 -3.88 -14.31 -33.15
C GLY A 74 -3.17 -15.61 -32.79
N THR A 75 -3.31 -16.10 -31.55
CA THR A 75 -2.82 -17.42 -31.11
C THR A 75 -3.98 -18.28 -30.60
N ASP A 76 -3.81 -19.60 -30.60
CA ASP A 76 -4.76 -20.57 -30.02
C ASP A 76 -4.47 -20.86 -28.54
N VAL A 77 -3.67 -20.02 -27.89
CA VAL A 77 -3.44 -20.05 -26.46
C VAL A 77 -4.56 -19.30 -25.76
N ARG A 78 -5.24 -19.96 -24.81
CA ARG A 78 -6.35 -19.38 -24.05
C ARG A 78 -5.91 -19.02 -22.64
N LEU A 79 -6.52 -17.97 -22.10
CA LEU A 79 -6.37 -17.59 -20.70
C LEU A 79 -7.76 -17.41 -20.08
N MET A 80 -7.97 -18.02 -18.92
CA MET A 80 -9.16 -17.83 -18.11
C MET A 80 -8.82 -17.19 -16.77
N LEU A 81 -9.61 -16.21 -16.34
CA LEU A 81 -9.55 -15.59 -15.02
C LEU A 81 -10.75 -16.05 -14.17
N ALA A 82 -10.47 -16.74 -13.06
CA ALA A 82 -11.47 -17.21 -12.12
C ALA A 82 -11.60 -16.26 -10.92
N PHE A 83 -12.84 -16.02 -10.49
CA PHE A 83 -13.20 -15.18 -9.33
C PHE A 83 -13.92 -16.02 -8.26
N PRO A 84 -13.22 -16.96 -7.58
CA PRO A 84 -13.84 -17.78 -6.56
C PRO A 84 -14.29 -16.93 -5.35
N PRO A 85 -15.44 -17.30 -4.73
CA PRO A 85 -15.88 -16.76 -3.45
C PRO A 85 -15.17 -17.48 -2.29
N ASP A 86 -15.60 -17.20 -1.05
CA ASP A 86 -15.19 -17.95 0.13
C ASP A 86 -15.38 -19.46 -0.12
N THR A 87 -14.29 -20.22 0.02
CA THR A 87 -14.23 -21.65 -0.31
C THR A 87 -13.73 -22.45 0.90
N ASP A 88 -14.40 -23.55 1.25
CA ASP A 88 -14.07 -24.39 2.41
C ASP A 88 -12.72 -25.10 2.20
N THR A 89 -11.66 -24.42 2.64
CA THR A 89 -10.27 -24.87 2.52
C THR A 89 -9.57 -24.74 3.87
N PRO A 90 -8.48 -25.49 4.11
CA PRO A 90 -7.66 -25.30 5.31
C PRO A 90 -7.17 -23.85 5.48
N GLY A 91 -6.83 -23.18 4.36
CA GLY A 91 -6.43 -21.78 4.36
C GLY A 91 -7.54 -20.83 4.84
N PHE A 92 -8.78 -21.04 4.36
CA PHE A 92 -9.93 -20.26 4.82
C PHE A 92 -10.22 -20.47 6.31
N LYS A 93 -10.09 -21.70 6.82
CA LYS A 93 -10.23 -22.00 8.26
C LYS A 93 -9.20 -21.27 9.11
N GLN A 94 -7.96 -21.19 8.64
CA GLN A 94 -6.89 -20.46 9.33
C GLN A 94 -7.13 -18.95 9.31
N GLU A 95 -7.56 -18.42 8.17
CA GLU A 95 -7.91 -17.01 7.99
C GLU A 95 -9.04 -16.59 8.94
N GLU A 96 -10.07 -17.43 9.07
CA GLU A 96 -11.22 -17.21 9.97
C GLU A 96 -10.80 -16.98 11.44
N LEU A 97 -9.67 -17.53 11.90
CA LEU A 97 -9.20 -17.33 13.27
C LEU A 97 -8.81 -15.87 13.57
N THR A 98 -8.32 -15.15 12.57
CA THR A 98 -7.78 -13.78 12.71
C THR A 98 -8.64 -12.72 12.02
N LYS A 99 -9.62 -13.16 11.23
CA LYS A 99 -10.50 -12.28 10.46
C LYS A 99 -11.36 -11.38 11.37
N PRO A 100 -11.37 -10.04 11.14
CA PRO A 100 -12.23 -9.13 11.89
C PRO A 100 -13.71 -9.49 11.78
N LYS A 101 -14.49 -9.24 12.84
CA LYS A 101 -15.94 -9.50 12.88
C LYS A 101 -16.68 -8.84 11.71
N GLU A 102 -16.32 -7.62 11.35
CA GLU A 102 -16.91 -6.85 10.27
C GLU A 102 -16.64 -7.53 8.91
N THR A 103 -15.42 -8.01 8.71
CA THR A 103 -15.03 -8.78 7.52
C THR A 103 -15.81 -10.09 7.44
N LYS A 104 -15.99 -10.81 8.55
CA LYS A 104 -16.82 -12.04 8.60
C LYS A 104 -18.27 -11.78 8.20
N LEU A 105 -18.85 -10.68 8.67
CA LEU A 105 -20.22 -10.29 8.33
C LEU A 105 -20.36 -9.93 6.85
N ILE A 106 -19.34 -9.27 6.28
CA ILE A 106 -19.33 -8.90 4.86
C ILE A 106 -19.11 -10.13 3.98
N SER A 107 -18.05 -10.91 4.22
CA SER A 107 -17.71 -12.07 3.37
C SER A 107 -18.69 -13.22 3.51
N GLY A 108 -19.21 -13.46 4.72
CA GLY A 108 -20.19 -14.52 4.99
C GLY A 108 -21.53 -14.34 4.26
N SER A 109 -21.85 -13.15 3.76
CA SER A 109 -23.07 -12.90 2.99
C SER A 109 -23.08 -13.60 1.62
N GLY A 110 -21.91 -13.96 1.08
CA GLY A 110 -21.75 -14.68 -0.20
C GLY A 110 -21.91 -16.20 -0.11
N GLY A 111 -21.97 -16.75 1.11
CA GLY A 111 -21.98 -18.19 1.36
C GLY A 111 -20.62 -18.87 1.18
N LEU A 112 -20.50 -20.11 1.68
CA LEU A 112 -19.27 -20.90 1.61
C LEU A 112 -19.42 -22.00 0.55
N GLN A 113 -18.51 -22.02 -0.43
CA GLN A 113 -18.52 -23.01 -1.51
C GLN A 113 -17.58 -24.19 -1.22
N SER A 114 -17.91 -25.37 -1.76
CA SER A 114 -17.00 -26.53 -1.67
C SER A 114 -15.87 -26.42 -2.71
N PRO A 115 -14.64 -26.83 -2.36
CA PRO A 115 -13.51 -26.75 -3.29
C PRO A 115 -13.71 -27.62 -4.54
N GLN A 116 -14.45 -28.74 -4.41
CA GLN A 116 -14.79 -29.60 -5.54
C GLN A 116 -15.72 -28.91 -6.53
N SER A 117 -16.72 -28.18 -6.05
CA SER A 117 -17.64 -27.43 -6.92
C SER A 117 -16.94 -26.28 -7.63
N VAL A 118 -16.07 -25.56 -6.91
CA VAL A 118 -15.25 -24.47 -7.48
C VAL A 118 -14.31 -25.03 -8.54
N GLY A 119 -13.53 -26.06 -8.22
CA GLY A 119 -12.59 -26.69 -9.15
C GLY A 119 -13.26 -27.27 -10.39
N LYS A 120 -14.38 -27.99 -10.22
CA LYS A 120 -15.16 -28.54 -11.35
C LYS A 120 -15.64 -27.44 -12.28
N LYS A 121 -16.19 -26.36 -11.74
CA LYS A 121 -16.69 -25.26 -12.55
C LYS A 121 -15.56 -24.51 -13.26
N MET A 122 -14.43 -24.26 -12.59
CA MET A 122 -13.25 -23.66 -13.22
C MET A 122 -12.77 -24.49 -14.41
N LEU A 123 -12.65 -25.81 -14.23
CA LEU A 123 -12.21 -26.70 -15.29
C LEU A 123 -13.18 -26.67 -16.49
N LEU A 124 -14.48 -26.77 -16.24
CA LEU A 124 -15.50 -26.74 -17.29
C LEU A 124 -15.51 -25.39 -18.03
N ASP A 125 -15.42 -24.27 -17.31
CA ASP A 125 -15.38 -22.94 -17.94
C ASP A 125 -14.10 -22.76 -18.78
N ALA A 126 -12.95 -23.26 -18.31
CA ALA A 126 -11.69 -23.22 -19.03
C ALA A 126 -11.74 -24.06 -20.32
N MET A 127 -12.30 -25.27 -20.25
CA MET A 127 -12.47 -26.15 -21.41
C MET A 127 -13.42 -25.54 -22.45
N ASN A 128 -14.47 -24.86 -21.99
CA ASN A 128 -15.43 -24.14 -22.84
C ASN A 128 -14.87 -22.83 -23.41
N GLY A 129 -13.62 -22.48 -23.13
CA GLY A 129 -12.97 -21.29 -23.68
C GLY A 129 -13.50 -19.97 -23.13
N LYS A 130 -14.10 -19.98 -21.93
CA LYS A 130 -14.55 -18.74 -21.29
C LYS A 130 -13.36 -17.91 -20.83
N THR A 131 -13.46 -16.60 -20.99
CA THR A 131 -12.47 -15.68 -20.44
C THR A 131 -12.62 -15.62 -18.93
N TYR A 132 -13.84 -15.41 -18.41
CA TYR A 132 -14.10 -15.30 -16.97
C TYR A 132 -14.92 -16.45 -16.40
N SER A 133 -14.51 -16.93 -15.22
CA SER A 133 -15.26 -17.92 -14.42
C SER A 133 -15.72 -17.29 -13.12
N VAL A 134 -17.03 -17.11 -12.99
CA VAL A 134 -17.71 -16.47 -11.85
C VAL A 134 -18.68 -17.46 -11.21
N PHE A 135 -18.88 -17.36 -9.89
CA PHE A 135 -19.62 -18.35 -9.11
C PHE A 135 -20.80 -17.72 -8.40
N GLY A 136 -21.89 -18.47 -8.31
CA GLY A 136 -23.10 -18.01 -7.64
C GLY A 136 -23.72 -16.76 -8.27
N MET A 137 -24.79 -16.29 -7.63
CA MET A 137 -25.50 -15.08 -8.06
C MET A 137 -24.75 -13.80 -7.65
N SER A 138 -24.07 -13.82 -6.50
CA SER A 138 -23.22 -12.71 -6.02
C SER A 138 -22.10 -12.43 -7.00
N GLY A 139 -21.31 -13.45 -7.36
CA GLY A 139 -20.21 -13.31 -8.30
C GLY A 139 -20.67 -12.83 -9.69
N GLN A 140 -21.80 -13.34 -10.19
CA GLN A 140 -22.40 -12.86 -11.44
C GLN A 140 -22.84 -11.39 -11.37
N LEU A 141 -23.46 -10.98 -10.27
CA LEU A 141 -23.86 -9.60 -10.04
C LEU A 141 -22.64 -8.67 -10.02
N LEU A 142 -21.62 -9.00 -9.23
CA LEU A 142 -20.38 -8.22 -9.17
C LEU A 142 -19.67 -8.18 -10.53
N ALA A 143 -19.58 -9.31 -11.22
CA ALA A 143 -18.99 -9.38 -12.56
C ALA A 143 -19.69 -8.46 -13.57
N THR A 144 -21.03 -8.45 -13.55
CA THR A 144 -21.85 -7.61 -14.43
C THR A 144 -21.65 -6.13 -14.13
N LEU A 145 -21.50 -5.75 -12.86
CA LEU A 145 -21.31 -4.36 -12.42
C LEU A 145 -19.94 -3.79 -12.72
N TYR A 146 -18.90 -4.61 -12.58
CA TYR A 146 -17.51 -4.22 -12.81
C TYR A 146 -17.02 -4.59 -14.22
N CYS A 147 -17.98 -4.67 -15.17
CA CYS A 147 -17.80 -4.94 -16.60
C CYS A 147 -16.82 -6.07 -16.86
N SER A 148 -17.05 -7.20 -16.22
CA SER A 148 -16.14 -8.33 -16.30
C SER A 148 -16.68 -9.34 -17.35
N SER A 149 -16.01 -9.41 -18.50
CA SER A 149 -16.24 -10.30 -19.66
C SER A 149 -17.21 -9.82 -20.73
N ILE A 150 -16.78 -9.96 -21.98
CA ILE A 150 -17.56 -9.78 -23.22
C ILE A 150 -17.49 -11.11 -23.97
N ASP A 151 -18.25 -12.10 -23.52
CA ASP A 151 -18.25 -13.43 -24.17
C ASP A 151 -19.28 -13.49 -25.31
N SER A 152 -20.28 -12.60 -25.32
CA SER A 152 -21.29 -12.55 -26.39
C SER A 152 -21.96 -11.18 -26.51
N PHE A 153 -22.45 -10.87 -27.72
CA PHE A 153 -23.24 -9.65 -27.98
C PHE A 153 -24.50 -9.58 -27.09
N GLY A 154 -25.19 -10.70 -26.88
CA GLY A 154 -26.37 -10.76 -26.01
C GLY A 154 -26.04 -10.41 -24.55
N GLN A 155 -24.88 -10.84 -24.05
CA GLN A 155 -24.41 -10.47 -22.71
C GLN A 155 -24.15 -8.96 -22.60
N VAL A 156 -23.52 -8.36 -23.62
CA VAL A 156 -23.28 -6.91 -23.67
C VAL A 156 -24.59 -6.14 -23.68
N PHE A 157 -25.55 -6.56 -24.50
CA PHE A 157 -26.88 -5.94 -24.55
C PHE A 157 -27.58 -6.01 -23.19
N MET A 158 -27.58 -7.18 -22.55
CA MET A 158 -28.16 -7.36 -21.22
C MET A 158 -27.42 -6.54 -20.16
N GLN A 159 -26.09 -6.43 -20.22
CA GLN A 159 -25.30 -5.58 -19.34
C GLN A 159 -25.69 -4.11 -19.49
N ILE A 160 -25.81 -3.60 -20.72
CA ILE A 160 -26.23 -2.21 -20.98
C ILE A 160 -27.60 -1.95 -20.35
N LEU A 161 -28.58 -2.82 -20.60
CA LEU A 161 -29.95 -2.65 -20.09
C LEU A 161 -30.03 -2.77 -18.56
N THR A 162 -29.31 -3.71 -17.96
CA THR A 162 -29.45 -4.04 -16.54
C THR A 162 -28.49 -3.28 -15.64
N SER A 163 -27.38 -2.75 -16.16
CA SER A 163 -26.32 -2.11 -15.36
C SER A 163 -26.84 -1.02 -14.42
N GLY A 164 -27.72 -0.13 -14.90
CA GLY A 164 -28.32 0.93 -14.08
C GLY A 164 -29.16 0.37 -12.92
N PHE A 165 -29.98 -0.64 -13.19
CA PHE A 165 -30.82 -1.30 -12.19
C PHE A 165 -29.99 -2.10 -11.17
N LEU A 166 -29.01 -2.87 -11.64
CA LEU A 166 -28.10 -3.62 -10.78
C LEU A 166 -27.26 -2.68 -9.91
N ARG A 167 -26.89 -1.50 -10.43
CA ARG A 167 -26.21 -0.46 -9.65
C ARG A 167 -27.12 0.07 -8.54
N ALA A 168 -28.40 0.30 -8.82
CA ALA A 168 -29.38 0.70 -7.82
C ALA A 168 -29.53 -0.34 -6.69
N ILE A 169 -29.44 -1.63 -7.00
CA ILE A 169 -29.45 -2.72 -5.99
C ILE A 169 -28.15 -2.76 -5.18
N THR A 170 -27.01 -2.54 -5.83
CA THR A 170 -25.70 -2.75 -5.19
C THR A 170 -25.28 -1.59 -4.29
N VAL A 171 -25.73 -0.37 -4.58
CA VAL A 171 -25.44 0.81 -3.75
C VAL A 171 -25.92 0.60 -2.29
N PRO A 172 -27.16 0.17 -2.01
CA PRO A 172 -27.59 -0.21 -0.66
C PRO A 172 -26.72 -1.27 0.00
N ILE A 173 -26.26 -2.28 -0.74
CA ILE A 173 -25.36 -3.34 -0.22
C ILE A 173 -24.02 -2.73 0.21
N ILE A 174 -23.40 -1.88 -0.61
CA ILE A 174 -22.14 -1.20 -0.27
C ILE A 174 -22.34 -0.27 0.94
N ILE A 175 -23.46 0.47 0.99
CA ILE A 175 -23.81 1.30 2.15
C ILE A 175 -23.95 0.44 3.40
N SER A 176 -24.55 -0.74 3.30
CA SER A 176 -24.65 -1.69 4.42
C SER A 176 -23.28 -2.15 4.90
N PHE A 177 -22.32 -2.39 4.00
CA PHE A 177 -20.94 -2.75 4.38
C PHE A 177 -20.25 -1.60 5.11
N HIS A 178 -20.39 -0.37 4.62
CA HIS A 178 -19.88 0.81 5.32
C HIS A 178 -20.53 0.99 6.70
N LYS A 179 -21.82 0.68 6.83
CA LYS A 179 -22.53 0.73 8.12
C LYS A 179 -21.99 -0.33 9.08
N ILE A 180 -21.82 -1.58 8.63
CA ILE A 180 -21.23 -2.68 9.41
C ILE A 180 -19.84 -2.29 9.95
N VAL A 181 -18.99 -1.74 9.08
CA VAL A 181 -17.64 -1.27 9.48
C VAL A 181 -17.74 -0.13 10.49
N ARG A 182 -18.59 0.86 10.25
CA ARG A 182 -18.78 2.01 11.14
C ARG A 182 -19.26 1.58 12.53
N ASP A 183 -20.23 0.68 12.58
CA ASP A 183 -20.82 0.21 13.84
C ASP A 183 -19.81 -0.67 14.59
N GLY A 184 -19.07 -1.55 13.89
CA GLY A 184 -17.97 -2.30 14.47
C GLY A 184 -16.86 -1.43 15.06
N LEU A 185 -16.48 -0.33 14.39
CA LEU A 185 -15.51 0.64 14.91
C LEU A 185 -16.02 1.35 16.17
N LYS A 186 -17.29 1.76 16.20
CA LYS A 186 -17.90 2.38 17.40
C LYS A 186 -17.89 1.43 18.59
N ASP A 187 -18.18 0.15 18.37
CA ASP A 187 -18.18 -0.85 19.43
C ASP A 187 -16.78 -1.08 20.00
N ARG A 188 -15.75 -1.12 19.15
CA ARG A 188 -14.34 -1.19 19.61
C ARG A 188 -13.94 0.05 20.39
N MET A 189 -14.33 1.25 19.96
CA MET A 189 -14.03 2.48 20.69
C MET A 189 -14.68 2.49 22.07
N LYS A 190 -15.94 2.04 22.19
CA LYS A 190 -16.63 1.90 23.49
C LYS A 190 -15.95 0.87 24.37
N SER A 191 -15.55 -0.28 23.81
CA SER A 191 -14.81 -1.31 24.53
C SER A 191 -13.48 -0.78 25.07
N ASN A 192 -12.67 -0.13 24.22
CA ASN A 192 -11.39 0.45 24.61
C ASN A 192 -11.54 1.52 25.70
N LYS A 193 -12.60 2.35 25.64
CA LYS A 193 -12.89 3.31 26.72
C LYS A 193 -13.23 2.61 28.04
N LYS A 194 -14.00 1.52 28.00
CA LYS A 194 -14.29 0.70 29.20
C LYS A 194 -13.03 0.05 29.75
N THR A 195 -12.19 -0.55 28.90
CA THR A 195 -10.91 -1.15 29.30
C THR A 195 -9.97 -0.11 29.88
N LEU A 196 -9.86 1.06 29.24
CA LEU A 196 -9.06 2.17 29.75
C LEU A 196 -9.56 2.64 31.11
N LEU A 197 -10.89 2.77 31.28
CA LEU A 197 -11.49 3.13 32.57
C LEU A 197 -11.18 2.08 33.64
N ILE A 198 -11.29 0.79 33.33
CA ILE A 198 -10.96 -0.31 34.26
C ILE A 198 -9.48 -0.26 34.65
N VAL A 199 -8.57 -0.06 33.69
CA VAL A 199 -7.13 0.05 33.95
C VAL A 199 -6.82 1.28 34.81
N VAL A 200 -7.42 2.44 34.50
CA VAL A 200 -7.26 3.66 35.31
C VAL A 200 -7.78 3.45 36.73
N CYS A 201 -8.95 2.83 36.90
CA CYS A 201 -9.49 2.51 38.22
C CYS A 201 -8.62 1.51 38.99
N ALA A 202 -8.06 0.49 38.32
CA ALA A 202 -7.17 -0.48 38.94
C ALA A 202 -5.84 0.15 39.39
N VAL A 203 -5.26 1.02 38.56
CA VAL A 203 -4.05 1.79 38.92
C VAL A 203 -4.34 2.76 40.06
N ALA A 204 -5.49 3.43 40.05
CA ALA A 204 -5.91 4.31 41.14
C ALA A 204 -6.10 3.54 42.46
N ALA A 205 -6.69 2.34 42.43
CA ALA A 205 -6.85 1.49 43.60
C ALA A 205 -5.51 0.94 44.13
N ALA A 206 -4.58 0.60 43.24
CA ALA A 206 -3.22 0.20 43.62
C ALA A 206 -2.44 1.36 44.27
N ASN A 207 -2.57 2.58 43.73
CA ASN A 207 -1.93 3.77 44.29
C ASN A 207 -2.59 4.27 45.59
N ALA A 208 -3.87 3.97 45.82
CA ALA A 208 -4.59 4.29 47.05
C ALA A 208 -4.28 3.32 48.22
N GLY A 209 -3.30 2.43 48.08
CA GLY A 209 -2.79 1.60 49.17
C GLY A 209 -3.56 0.31 49.45
N GLY A 210 -4.49 -0.10 48.58
CA GLY A 210 -5.42 -1.19 48.87
C GLY A 210 -4.95 -2.63 48.58
N LEU A 211 -3.80 -2.83 47.93
CA LEU A 211 -3.39 -4.20 47.52
C LEU A 211 -2.00 -4.66 47.99
N LEU A 212 -1.15 -3.76 48.51
CA LEU A 212 0.17 -4.12 49.04
C LEU A 212 0.61 -3.11 50.12
N SER A 213 -0.11 -3.00 51.24
CA SER A 213 0.49 -2.37 52.42
C SER A 213 1.32 -3.43 53.15
N PRO A 214 2.65 -3.30 53.28
CA PRO A 214 3.38 -4.13 54.21
C PRO A 214 2.92 -3.75 55.62
N VAL A 215 2.49 -4.75 56.36
CA VAL A 215 2.23 -4.66 57.79
C VAL A 215 3.52 -4.23 58.50
N GLY A 216 3.44 -3.19 59.31
CA GLY A 216 4.42 -2.84 60.34
C GLY A 216 5.29 -1.61 60.03
N VAL A 217 5.13 -0.53 60.78
CA VAL A 217 5.84 -0.30 62.06
C VAL A 217 5.53 1.14 62.53
N TYR A 218 4.97 1.22 63.73
CA TYR A 218 4.93 2.42 64.58
C TYR A 218 6.35 2.81 64.99
N GLY A 219 6.75 4.08 64.85
CA GLY A 219 7.97 4.59 65.47
C GLY A 219 8.51 5.83 64.77
N GLY A 220 8.41 6.99 65.44
CA GLY A 220 8.82 8.28 64.88
C GLY A 220 10.33 8.51 64.86
N HIS A 221 10.75 9.58 64.17
CA HIS A 221 11.77 10.51 64.64
C HIS A 221 11.75 11.78 63.78
N TYR A 222 11.63 12.91 64.47
CA TYR A 222 11.97 14.24 63.98
C TYR A 222 13.49 14.32 63.71
N GLY A 223 13.91 14.94 62.60
CA GLY A 223 15.34 15.24 62.41
C GLY A 223 15.82 15.61 61.01
N ALA A 224 15.31 16.73 60.47
CA ALA A 224 16.01 17.72 59.64
C ALA A 224 16.66 17.36 58.26
N ILE A 225 16.70 18.42 57.43
CA ILE A 225 17.59 18.70 56.29
C ILE A 225 17.51 17.82 55.03
N ASN A 226 16.54 18.13 54.17
CA ASN A 226 16.81 18.79 52.88
C ASN A 226 15.49 19.13 52.18
N ALA A 227 15.25 20.42 51.98
CA ALA A 227 14.13 20.91 51.17
C ALA A 227 14.32 20.46 49.72
N TRP A 228 13.69 19.35 49.36
CA TRP A 228 13.60 18.90 47.97
C TRP A 228 12.53 19.72 47.27
N ASN A 229 12.99 20.61 46.40
CA ASN A 229 12.16 21.38 45.47
C ASN A 229 11.43 20.41 44.51
N PRO A 230 10.09 20.34 44.50
CA PRO A 230 9.36 19.39 43.64
C PRO A 230 9.35 19.78 42.16
N TYR A 231 10.10 20.81 41.74
CA TYR A 231 10.18 21.25 40.34
C TYR A 231 11.49 20.91 39.60
N SER A 232 12.39 20.09 40.16
CA SER A 232 13.67 19.82 39.49
C SER A 232 14.12 18.37 39.56
N SER A 233 13.50 17.51 38.74
CA SER A 233 14.16 16.36 38.10
C SER A 233 13.14 15.55 37.27
N TYR A 234 12.80 16.03 36.07
CA TYR A 234 12.40 15.07 35.04
C TYR A 234 13.68 14.39 34.55
N PRO A 235 13.81 13.05 34.64
CA PRO A 235 14.89 12.38 33.94
C PRO A 235 14.70 12.68 32.45
N ALA A 236 15.61 13.46 31.86
CA ALA A 236 15.62 13.74 30.44
C ALA A 236 15.65 12.39 29.70
N GLN A 237 14.59 12.11 28.94
CA GLN A 237 14.53 10.88 28.15
C GLN A 237 15.72 10.88 27.18
N PRO A 238 16.57 9.83 27.17
CA PRO A 238 17.77 9.83 26.37
C PRO A 238 17.40 9.87 24.88
N ALA A 239 18.06 10.75 24.12
CA ALA A 239 17.92 10.77 22.66
C ALA A 239 18.47 9.45 22.09
N ILE A 240 17.69 8.79 21.24
CA ILE A 240 18.10 7.54 20.58
C ILE A 240 18.82 7.92 19.29
N SER A 241 20.10 7.56 19.17
CA SER A 241 20.87 7.76 17.94
C SER A 241 21.32 6.44 17.33
N SER A 242 21.15 6.29 16.02
CA SER A 242 21.71 5.18 15.25
C SER A 242 22.78 5.70 14.30
N GLN A 243 23.94 5.04 14.26
CA GLN A 243 25.03 5.36 13.34
C GLN A 243 25.45 4.11 12.56
N HIS A 244 25.73 4.29 11.27
CA HIS A 244 26.23 3.24 10.38
C HIS A 244 27.35 3.80 9.50
N SER A 245 28.48 3.09 9.45
CA SER A 245 29.61 3.44 8.59
C SER A 245 30.04 2.22 7.78
N ASN A 246 30.20 2.37 6.47
CA ASN A 246 30.69 1.32 5.60
C ASN A 246 31.81 1.87 4.71
N ILE A 247 32.87 1.08 4.54
CA ILE A 247 34.05 1.45 3.75
C ILE A 247 34.29 0.35 2.73
N TYR A 248 34.09 0.67 1.47
CA TYR A 248 34.47 -0.18 0.35
C TYR A 248 35.88 0.16 -0.11
N ARG A 249 36.75 -0.84 -0.17
CA ARG A 249 38.13 -0.71 -0.67
C ARG A 249 38.29 -1.52 -1.94
N SER A 250 39.01 -0.99 -2.92
CA SER A 250 39.41 -1.77 -4.10
C SER A 250 40.49 -2.80 -3.75
N PRO A 251 40.66 -3.85 -4.58
CA PRO A 251 41.80 -4.75 -4.46
C PRO A 251 43.11 -3.96 -4.48
N LEU A 252 44.06 -4.31 -3.61
CA LEU A 252 45.34 -3.62 -3.41
C LEU A 252 45.25 -2.21 -2.79
N ASN A 253 44.10 -1.83 -2.21
CA ASN A 253 43.91 -0.58 -1.45
C ASN A 253 44.16 0.71 -2.25
N LEU A 254 43.99 0.66 -3.58
CA LEU A 254 44.24 1.78 -4.51
C LEU A 254 43.10 2.82 -4.55
N GLY A 255 41.93 2.51 -3.98
CA GLY A 255 40.78 3.42 -3.89
C GLY A 255 39.84 3.04 -2.75
N GLN A 256 39.23 4.03 -2.11
CA GLN A 256 38.37 3.84 -0.95
C GLN A 256 37.10 4.69 -1.06
N VAL A 257 35.92 4.09 -1.02
CA VAL A 257 34.65 4.82 -0.88
C VAL A 257 34.12 4.60 0.53
N SER A 258 33.94 5.68 1.30
CA SER A 258 33.36 5.60 2.64
C SER A 258 31.98 6.23 2.68
N THR A 259 31.01 5.51 3.21
CA THR A 259 29.66 6.00 3.50
C THR A 259 29.47 6.06 5.02
N PHE A 260 28.97 7.19 5.50
CA PHE A 260 28.65 7.41 6.91
C PHE A 260 27.22 7.95 7.02
N SER A 261 26.41 7.35 7.88
CA SER A 261 25.04 7.78 8.17
C SER A 261 24.82 7.86 9.67
N LYS A 262 24.23 8.95 10.13
CA LYS A 262 23.80 9.13 11.52
C LYS A 262 22.39 9.70 11.56
N ALA A 263 21.54 9.11 12.39
CA ALA A 263 20.20 9.61 12.67
C ALA A 263 20.00 9.77 14.18
N VAL A 264 19.31 10.83 14.58
CA VAL A 264 19.02 11.14 15.99
C VAL A 264 17.55 11.45 16.14
N ASP A 265 16.91 10.78 17.09
CA ASP A 265 15.53 10.99 17.48
C ASP A 265 15.50 11.64 18.87
N THR A 266 14.97 12.86 18.94
CA THR A 266 14.83 13.62 20.20
C THR A 266 13.42 13.47 20.77
N PRO A 267 13.23 13.39 22.09
CA PRO A 267 11.93 13.11 22.71
C PRO A 267 10.81 14.12 22.40
N PHE A 268 11.17 15.33 21.99
CA PHE A 268 10.25 16.45 21.80
C PHE A 268 9.98 16.79 20.32
N SER A 269 10.53 16.01 19.38
CA SER A 269 10.33 16.23 17.95
C SER A 269 9.72 15.00 17.30
N SER A 270 8.63 15.20 16.54
CA SER A 270 8.04 14.18 15.67
C SER A 270 8.84 13.96 14.37
N VAL A 271 9.94 14.72 14.17
CA VAL A 271 10.75 14.70 12.97
C VAL A 271 12.14 14.15 13.28
N ARG A 272 12.53 13.10 12.56
CA ARG A 272 13.86 12.51 12.59
C ARG A 272 14.84 13.35 11.78
N LYS A 273 15.99 13.72 12.36
CA LYS A 273 17.11 14.33 11.62
C LYS A 273 18.14 13.26 11.25
N SER A 274 18.52 13.20 9.98
CA SER A 274 19.57 12.30 9.49
C SER A 274 20.60 13.03 8.63
N ASP A 275 21.88 12.73 8.82
CA ASP A 275 23.00 13.19 7.99
C ASP A 275 23.64 11.97 7.31
N VAL A 276 23.88 12.07 6.00
CA VAL A 276 24.55 11.03 5.19
C VAL A 276 25.69 11.67 4.42
N ARG A 277 26.91 11.19 4.66
CA ARG A 277 28.12 11.65 3.97
C ARG A 277 28.73 10.52 3.17
N ILE A 278 29.15 10.85 1.94
CA ILE A 278 29.85 9.95 1.04
C ILE A 278 31.17 10.62 0.68
N SER A 279 32.29 9.96 0.95
CA SER A 279 33.62 10.40 0.50
C SER A 279 34.13 9.41 -0.55
N ASN A 280 34.50 9.95 -1.70
CA ASN A 280 35.12 9.21 -2.79
C ASN A 280 36.35 9.99 -3.31
N PRO A 281 37.57 9.57 -2.97
CA PRO A 281 38.82 10.20 -3.42
C PRO A 281 39.11 9.94 -4.90
N GLY A 282 38.35 9.06 -5.58
CA GLY A 282 38.50 8.76 -7.01
C GLY A 282 37.77 9.72 -7.95
N VAL A 283 36.98 10.68 -7.44
CA VAL A 283 36.44 11.78 -8.25
C VAL A 283 37.41 12.95 -8.15
N ALA A 284 38.42 12.96 -9.02
CA ALA A 284 39.04 14.21 -9.40
C ALA A 284 37.94 15.05 -10.07
N ILE A 285 37.52 16.11 -9.40
CA ILE A 285 36.66 17.13 -10.00
C ILE A 285 37.49 17.71 -11.15
N ALA A 286 37.17 17.31 -12.38
CA ALA A 286 37.64 18.03 -13.56
C ALA A 286 37.29 19.51 -13.33
N PRO A 287 38.23 20.45 -13.54
CA PRO A 287 37.98 21.86 -13.28
C PRO A 287 36.71 22.26 -14.02
N ALA A 288 35.83 22.96 -13.32
CA ALA A 288 34.68 23.61 -13.92
C ALA A 288 35.13 24.25 -15.23
N TYR A 289 34.55 23.81 -16.34
CA TYR A 289 34.73 24.49 -17.62
C TYR A 289 34.35 25.94 -17.36
N GLN A 290 35.35 26.83 -17.42
CA GLN A 290 35.19 28.27 -17.49
C GLN A 290 34.39 28.54 -18.78
N GLY A 291 33.07 28.52 -18.65
CA GLY A 291 32.17 29.06 -19.65
C GLY A 291 32.32 30.57 -19.65
N ILE A 292 33.20 31.03 -20.53
CA ILE A 292 33.30 32.41 -21.00
C ILE A 292 31.89 32.99 -21.18
N ALA A 293 31.70 34.21 -20.69
CA ALA A 293 30.51 35.01 -20.87
C ALA A 293 29.97 34.91 -22.31
N ALA A 294 28.76 34.36 -22.47
CA ALA A 294 28.03 34.52 -23.71
C ALA A 294 27.53 35.99 -23.82
N PRO A 295 27.68 36.63 -24.98
CA PRO A 295 27.50 38.07 -25.13
C PRO A 295 26.04 38.48 -24.98
N LEU A 296 25.86 39.67 -24.42
CA LEU A 296 24.62 40.43 -24.51
C LEU A 296 24.26 40.60 -26.00
N VAL A 297 23.22 39.91 -26.46
CA VAL A 297 22.59 40.21 -27.75
C VAL A 297 21.17 40.67 -27.48
N THR A 298 21.01 41.95 -27.76
CA THR A 298 19.81 42.79 -27.71
C THR A 298 18.63 42.18 -28.45
N HIS A 299 17.50 42.03 -27.78
CA HIS A 299 16.20 42.00 -28.47
C HIS A 299 15.85 43.44 -28.89
N TYR A 300 15.94 43.73 -30.19
CA TYR A 300 15.29 44.87 -30.80
C TYR A 300 13.78 44.64 -30.76
N GLY A 301 13.09 45.29 -29.81
CA GLY A 301 11.68 45.63 -29.93
C GLY A 301 11.58 46.97 -30.66
N VAL A 302 10.85 47.00 -31.78
CA VAL A 302 10.46 48.24 -32.42
C VAL A 302 9.34 48.88 -31.59
N ALA A 303 9.66 50.07 -31.06
CA ALA A 303 8.83 51.19 -30.63
C ALA A 303 7.49 50.94 -29.90
N ALA A 304 7.44 51.36 -28.63
CA ALA A 304 6.42 52.31 -28.16
C ALA A 304 7.05 53.21 -27.07
N PRO A 305 7.03 54.55 -27.23
CA PRO A 305 7.56 55.46 -26.22
C PRO A 305 6.45 55.88 -25.24
N LEU A 306 6.81 56.04 -23.96
CA LEU A 306 6.63 57.26 -23.14
C LEU A 306 6.50 56.96 -21.64
N ALA A 307 7.46 57.52 -20.91
CA ALA A 307 7.34 58.27 -19.65
C ALA A 307 6.86 57.57 -18.34
N ALA A 308 7.87 57.26 -17.48
CA ALA A 308 8.04 57.71 -16.08
C ALA A 308 7.00 57.35 -14.97
N PRO A 309 7.34 57.47 -13.67
CA PRO A 309 8.53 56.96 -12.95
C PRO A 309 8.17 56.15 -11.67
N VAL A 310 9.18 55.42 -11.18
CA VAL A 310 9.45 54.90 -9.82
C VAL A 310 8.42 55.16 -8.69
N ALA A 311 7.98 54.09 -8.02
CA ALA A 311 7.59 54.11 -6.61
C ALA A 311 8.01 52.84 -5.84
N LYS A 312 8.53 53.06 -4.63
CA LYS A 312 9.12 52.15 -3.64
C LYS A 312 8.26 50.95 -3.26
N VAL A 313 8.89 49.79 -3.01
CA VAL A 313 8.30 48.71 -2.20
C VAL A 313 8.72 48.90 -0.74
N ALA A 314 7.75 49.25 0.10
CA ALA A 314 7.80 49.10 1.55
C ALA A 314 7.51 47.64 1.95
N GLY A 315 8.05 47.22 3.08
CA GLY A 315 8.16 45.82 3.48
C GLY A 315 6.89 45.11 3.97
N GLY A 316 7.10 43.80 4.19
CA GLY A 316 6.37 42.97 5.14
C GLY A 316 5.14 42.23 4.60
N LEU A 317 5.24 40.90 4.44
CA LEU A 317 4.45 39.87 5.14
C LEU A 317 4.51 38.51 4.41
N LEU A 318 5.00 37.51 5.16
CA LEU A 318 4.65 36.08 5.14
C LEU A 318 4.23 35.45 3.78
N GLY A 319 5.23 34.94 3.05
CA GLY A 319 5.02 34.03 1.90
C GLY A 319 5.35 32.59 2.27
N VAL A 320 4.34 31.72 2.22
CA VAL A 320 4.44 30.26 2.34
C VAL A 320 5.34 29.72 1.22
N ALA A 321 6.49 29.14 1.59
CA ALA A 321 7.33 28.42 0.64
C ALA A 321 6.77 27.01 0.45
N TYR A 322 6.24 26.72 -0.75
CA TYR A 322 5.97 25.35 -1.17
C TYR A 322 7.29 24.60 -1.30
N SER A 323 7.40 23.44 -0.64
CA SER A 323 8.48 22.49 -0.87
C SER A 323 8.41 21.97 -2.31
N ALA A 324 9.55 21.94 -3.02
CA ALA A 324 9.66 21.28 -4.31
C ALA A 324 9.28 19.80 -4.17
N ALA A 325 8.50 19.29 -5.13
CA ALA A 325 8.09 17.89 -5.19
C ALA A 325 9.33 16.97 -5.32
N PRO A 326 9.33 15.78 -4.70
CA PRO A 326 10.43 14.83 -4.87
C PRO A 326 10.47 14.33 -6.32
N ALA A 327 11.66 14.35 -6.93
CA ALA A 327 11.89 13.77 -8.25
C ALA A 327 11.62 12.26 -8.20
N VAL A 328 10.64 11.82 -8.99
CA VAL A 328 10.32 10.40 -9.18
C VAL A 328 11.35 9.81 -10.15
N SER A 329 12.01 8.72 -9.76
CA SER A 329 12.88 7.96 -10.66
C SER A 329 12.02 7.24 -11.70
N HIS A 330 12.11 7.63 -12.97
CA HIS A 330 11.41 6.99 -14.07
C HIS A 330 12.03 5.63 -14.39
N MET A 331 11.25 4.55 -14.36
CA MET A 331 11.63 3.24 -14.91
C MET A 331 11.13 3.14 -16.34
N SER A 332 12.02 3.01 -17.31
CA SER A 332 11.67 2.74 -18.71
C SER A 332 11.70 1.24 -18.96
N TYR A 333 10.60 0.69 -19.49
CA TYR A 333 10.54 -0.67 -20.00
C TYR A 333 10.41 -0.64 -21.51
N THR A 334 11.23 -1.43 -22.21
CA THR A 334 11.08 -1.71 -23.64
C THR A 334 10.57 -3.13 -23.81
N ASN A 335 9.39 -3.31 -24.42
CA ASN A 335 8.97 -4.62 -24.89
C ASN A 335 9.59 -4.91 -26.27
N GLY A 336 9.52 -6.18 -26.71
CA GLY A 336 10.10 -6.64 -27.98
C GLY A 336 9.49 -6.04 -29.27
N LEU A 337 8.56 -5.08 -29.13
CA LEU A 337 7.93 -4.35 -30.23
C LEU A 337 8.37 -2.87 -30.28
N GLY A 338 9.31 -2.44 -29.44
CA GLY A 338 9.94 -1.12 -29.53
C GLY A 338 9.08 0.07 -29.09
N LEU A 339 7.93 -0.18 -28.46
CA LEU A 339 7.08 0.88 -27.91
C LEU A 339 7.57 1.26 -26.51
N ALA A 340 8.04 2.51 -26.37
CA ALA A 340 8.46 3.09 -25.09
C ALA A 340 7.26 3.76 -24.41
N TYR A 341 6.88 3.25 -23.23
CA TYR A 341 5.92 3.93 -22.36
C TYR A 341 6.70 4.71 -21.30
N SER A 342 6.42 6.01 -21.20
CA SER A 342 6.93 6.90 -20.13
C SER A 342 5.77 7.36 -19.26
N TRP A 343 5.91 7.18 -17.94
CA TRP A 343 5.11 7.86 -16.91
C TRP A 343 6.08 8.49 -15.92
#